data_AF-A0A2Z6IGZ9-F1
#
_entry.id   AF-A0A2Z6IGZ9-F1
#
_cell.length_a   1.000
_cell.length_b   1.000
_cell.length_c   1.000
_cell.angle_alpha   90.00
_cell.angle_beta   90.00
_cell.angle_gamma   90.00
#
_symmetry.space_group_name_H-M   'P 1'
#
loop_
_entity.id
_entity.type
_entity.pdbx_description
1 polymer ?
#
loop_
_entity_poly.entity_id
_entity_poly.type
_entity_poly.pdbx_seq_one_letter_code
_entity_poly.pdbx_strand_id
1 'polypeptide(L)'
;MVSKLQDQLITQQTELDSILAHAPANPQIPVLKSSIHALKGQITNEQAKVTGDQESLASKDIEFERLTVNQLLAQKLLEAAVTSLEQARVTAQKQELYLETISRPNLPDASQKPKRFEDILAVLIVSLMVWGVLSILYAGVKEHHER
;
A
#
# COMPACT_ATOMS: atom_id res chain seq x y z
N MET A 1 -24.18 -36.55 -18.09
CA MET A 1 -24.27 -37.58 -19.15
C MET A 1 -23.31 -38.74 -18.89
N VAL A 2 -22.02 -38.46 -18.58
CA VAL A 2 -21.02 -39.49 -18.20
C VAL A 2 -21.47 -40.38 -17.04
N SER A 3 -22.05 -39.80 -15.97
CA SER A 3 -22.54 -40.58 -14.81
C SER A 3 -23.61 -41.62 -15.20
N LYS A 4 -24.52 -41.30 -16.14
CA LYS A 4 -25.53 -42.26 -16.61
C LYS A 4 -24.90 -43.44 -17.37
N LEU A 5 -23.84 -43.20 -18.15
CA LEU A 5 -23.11 -44.25 -18.85
C LEU A 5 -22.32 -45.12 -17.86
N GLN A 6 -21.76 -44.52 -16.81
CA GLN A 6 -21.10 -45.25 -15.72
C GLN A 6 -22.08 -46.16 -14.96
N ASP A 7 -23.30 -45.69 -14.67
CA ASP A 7 -24.34 -46.50 -14.02
C ASP A 7 -24.75 -47.70 -14.90
N GLN A 8 -24.86 -47.50 -16.21
CA GLN A 8 -25.15 -48.57 -17.17
C GLN A 8 -24.00 -49.59 -17.25
N LEU A 9 -22.75 -49.13 -17.23
CA LEU A 9 -21.57 -49.99 -17.21
C LEU A 9 -21.53 -50.86 -15.95
N ILE A 10 -21.79 -50.27 -14.77
CA ILE A 10 -21.81 -50.99 -13.50
C ILE A 10 -22.91 -52.06 -13.50
N THR A 11 -24.08 -51.73 -14.04
CA THR A 11 -25.21 -52.67 -14.13
C THR A 11 -24.87 -53.87 -15.02
N GLN A 12 -24.34 -53.65 -16.23
CA GLN A 12 -23.96 -54.73 -17.15
C GLN A 12 -22.77 -55.57 -16.65
N GLN A 13 -21.82 -54.94 -15.96
CA GLN A 13 -20.69 -55.65 -15.35
C GLN A 13 -21.17 -56.58 -14.23
N THR A 14 -22.08 -56.09 -13.37
CA THR A 14 -22.68 -56.88 -12.30
C THR A 14 -23.50 -58.05 -12.86
N GLU A 15 -24.25 -57.81 -13.93
CA GLU A 15 -25.00 -58.86 -14.64
C GLU A 15 -24.06 -59.93 -15.21
N LEU A 16 -22.95 -59.53 -15.86
CA LEU A 16 -21.94 -60.45 -16.37
C LEU A 16 -21.35 -61.31 -15.26
N ASP A 17 -20.97 -60.69 -14.14
CA ASP A 17 -20.34 -61.38 -13.01
C ASP A 17 -21.32 -62.37 -12.35
N SER A 18 -22.61 -62.00 -12.26
CA SER A 18 -23.66 -62.90 -11.77
C SER A 18 -23.84 -64.12 -12.68
N ILE A 19 -23.84 -63.93 -13.99
CA ILE A 19 -23.98 -65.00 -14.98
C ILE A 19 -22.76 -65.91 -14.95
N LEU A 20 -21.55 -65.35 -14.85
CA LEU A 20 -20.32 -66.14 -14.75
C LEU A 20 -20.28 -67.01 -13.49
N ALA A 21 -20.82 -66.51 -12.37
CA ALA A 21 -20.89 -67.26 -11.12
C ALA A 21 -21.89 -68.44 -11.16
N HIS A 22 -22.96 -68.34 -11.96
CA HIS A 22 -24.06 -69.33 -11.94
C HIS A 22 -24.13 -70.18 -13.22
N ALA A 23 -23.66 -69.68 -14.36
CA ALA A 23 -23.77 -70.29 -15.68
C ALA A 23 -22.60 -69.90 -16.61
N PRO A 24 -21.38 -70.44 -16.36
CA PRO A 24 -20.16 -70.05 -17.09
C PRO A 24 -20.17 -70.40 -18.60
N ALA A 25 -21.08 -71.25 -19.06
CA ALA A 25 -21.26 -71.61 -20.48
C ALA A 25 -22.41 -70.86 -21.18
N ASN A 26 -22.93 -69.79 -20.57
CA ASN A 26 -24.04 -69.03 -21.14
C ASN A 26 -23.64 -68.31 -22.45
N PRO A 27 -24.33 -68.55 -23.58
CA PRO A 27 -24.02 -67.94 -24.87
C PRO A 27 -24.18 -66.40 -24.91
N GLN A 28 -24.75 -65.78 -23.87
CA GLN A 28 -24.92 -64.33 -23.76
C GLN A 28 -23.66 -63.60 -23.25
N ILE A 29 -22.71 -64.31 -22.64
CA ILE A 29 -21.43 -63.77 -22.14
C ILE A 29 -20.65 -62.95 -23.18
N PRO A 30 -20.40 -63.44 -24.42
CA PRO A 30 -19.67 -62.66 -25.42
C PRO A 30 -20.41 -61.38 -25.84
N VAL A 31 -21.74 -61.41 -25.89
CA VAL A 31 -22.56 -60.23 -26.24
C VAL A 31 -22.46 -59.17 -25.14
N LEU A 32 -22.58 -59.56 -23.87
CA LEU A 32 -22.45 -58.66 -22.73
C LEU A 32 -21.03 -58.05 -22.66
N LYS A 33 -19.99 -58.84 -22.90
CA LYS A 33 -18.60 -58.33 -22.96
C LYS A 33 -18.41 -57.30 -24.07
N SER A 34 -18.99 -57.52 -25.25
CA SER A 34 -18.94 -56.56 -26.36
C SER A 34 -19.66 -55.26 -26.01
N SER A 35 -20.83 -55.35 -25.38
CA SER A 35 -21.60 -54.18 -24.92
C SER A 35 -20.84 -53.37 -23.88
N ILE A 36 -20.24 -54.03 -22.88
CA ILE A 36 -19.38 -53.41 -21.87
C ILE A 36 -18.19 -52.70 -22.52
N HIS A 37 -17.57 -53.31 -23.53
CA HIS A 37 -16.45 -52.70 -24.25
C HIS A 37 -16.88 -51.44 -25.02
N ALA A 38 -18.02 -51.48 -25.71
CA ALA A 38 -18.59 -50.33 -26.39
C ALA A 38 -18.95 -49.19 -25.43
N LEU A 39 -19.55 -49.51 -24.27
CA LEU A 39 -19.87 -48.54 -23.22
C LEU A 39 -18.61 -47.89 -22.64
N LYS A 40 -17.55 -48.66 -22.39
CA LYS A 40 -16.25 -48.11 -21.96
C LYS A 40 -15.68 -47.12 -22.98
N GLY A 41 -15.73 -47.47 -24.27
CA GLY A 41 -15.28 -46.58 -25.35
C GLY A 41 -16.07 -45.27 -25.42
N GLN A 42 -17.39 -45.32 -25.25
CA GLN A 42 -18.23 -44.12 -25.18
C GLN A 42 -17.92 -43.25 -23.95
N ILE A 43 -17.73 -43.87 -22.78
CA ILE A 43 -17.33 -43.14 -21.57
C ILE A 43 -15.99 -42.44 -21.79
N THR A 44 -14.99 -43.11 -22.36
CA THR A 44 -13.69 -42.49 -22.64
C THR A 44 -13.81 -41.32 -23.61
N ASN A 45 -14.64 -41.44 -24.65
CA ASN A 45 -14.86 -40.36 -25.62
C ASN A 45 -15.58 -39.16 -25.00
N GLU A 46 -16.62 -39.39 -24.20
CA GLU A 46 -17.34 -38.32 -23.50
C GLU A 46 -16.50 -37.70 -22.37
N GLN A 47 -15.69 -38.49 -21.67
CA GLN A 47 -14.73 -37.99 -20.68
C GLN A 47 -13.67 -37.11 -21.36
N ALA A 48 -13.15 -37.53 -22.52
CA ALA A 48 -12.16 -36.77 -23.28
C ALA A 48 -12.72 -35.43 -23.78
N LYS A 49 -14.01 -35.36 -24.16
CA LYS A 49 -14.67 -34.08 -24.48
C LYS A 49 -14.76 -33.14 -23.27
N VAL A 50 -14.89 -33.70 -22.06
CA VAL A 50 -14.94 -32.91 -20.82
C VAL A 50 -13.53 -32.48 -20.38
N THR A 51 -12.50 -33.32 -20.58
CA THR A 51 -11.16 -33.07 -20.01
C THR A 51 -10.10 -32.63 -21.03
N GLY A 52 -10.36 -32.70 -22.33
CA GLY A 52 -9.29 -32.79 -23.34
C GLY A 52 -9.49 -32.02 -24.64
N ASP A 53 -10.42 -31.07 -24.72
CA ASP A 53 -10.51 -30.20 -25.91
C ASP A 53 -10.40 -28.72 -25.53
N GLN A 54 -9.85 -27.90 -26.41
CA GLN A 54 -9.67 -26.45 -26.22
C GLN A 54 -11.00 -25.71 -25.93
N GLU A 55 -12.14 -26.37 -26.13
CA GLU A 55 -13.50 -25.92 -25.80
C GLU A 55 -14.09 -26.54 -24.52
N SER A 56 -13.29 -27.17 -23.65
CA SER A 56 -13.79 -27.66 -22.36
C SER A 56 -14.36 -26.53 -21.51
N LEU A 57 -15.56 -26.71 -20.96
CA LEU A 57 -16.18 -25.74 -20.05
C LEU A 57 -15.27 -25.43 -18.85
N ALA A 58 -14.43 -26.38 -18.43
CA ALA A 58 -13.47 -26.19 -17.35
C ALA A 58 -12.34 -25.20 -17.71
N SER A 59 -11.93 -25.08 -18.98
CA SER A 59 -10.91 -24.10 -19.37
C SER A 59 -11.49 -22.68 -19.48
N LYS A 60 -12.75 -22.54 -19.91
CA LYS A 60 -13.46 -21.25 -19.91
C LYS A 60 -13.72 -20.72 -18.50
N ASP A 61 -14.03 -21.60 -17.55
CA ASP A 61 -14.19 -21.20 -16.14
C ASP A 61 -12.87 -20.71 -15.53
N ILE A 62 -11.75 -21.38 -15.83
CA ILE A 62 -10.41 -20.95 -15.36
C ILE A 62 -10.00 -19.60 -15.97
N GLU A 63 -10.28 -19.37 -17.26
CA GLU A 63 -9.95 -18.11 -17.92
C GLU A 63 -10.83 -16.95 -17.42
N PHE A 64 -12.12 -17.21 -17.18
CA PHE A 64 -13.03 -16.25 -16.58
C PHE A 64 -12.66 -15.91 -15.14
N GLU A 65 -12.29 -16.91 -14.33
CA GLU A 65 -11.82 -16.70 -12.96
C GLU A 65 -10.53 -15.88 -12.95
N ARG A 66 -9.59 -16.19 -13.84
CA ARG A 66 -8.36 -15.40 -14.02
C ARG A 66 -8.64 -13.96 -14.43
N LEU A 67 -9.55 -13.74 -15.38
CA LEU A 67 -9.93 -12.39 -15.82
C LEU A 67 -10.60 -11.61 -14.69
N THR A 68 -11.47 -12.27 -13.92
CA THR A 68 -12.15 -11.69 -12.75
C THR A 68 -11.15 -11.29 -11.66
N VAL A 69 -10.18 -12.14 -11.37
CA VAL A 69 -9.08 -11.83 -10.42
C VAL A 69 -8.25 -10.65 -10.91
N ASN A 70 -7.92 -10.61 -12.20
CA ASN A 70 -7.18 -9.49 -12.79
C ASN A 70 -7.99 -8.18 -12.72
N GLN A 71 -9.30 -8.22 -12.98
CA GLN A 71 -10.17 -7.06 -12.85
C GLN A 71 -10.22 -6.56 -11.42
N LEU A 72 -10.39 -7.45 -10.44
CA LEU A 72 -10.40 -7.10 -9.02
C LEU A 72 -9.06 -6.49 -8.59
N LEU A 73 -7.94 -7.07 -9.04
CA LEU A 73 -6.60 -6.55 -8.76
C LEU A 73 -6.41 -5.16 -9.35
N ALA A 74 -6.80 -4.95 -10.62
CA ALA A 74 -6.72 -3.65 -11.28
C ALA A 74 -7.57 -2.60 -10.55
N GLN A 75 -8.77 -2.98 -10.10
CA GLN A 75 -9.65 -2.10 -9.33
C GLN A 75 -9.04 -1.72 -7.98
N LYS A 76 -8.42 -2.68 -7.27
CA LYS A 76 -7.71 -2.41 -6.01
C LYS A 76 -6.49 -1.52 -6.19
N LEU A 77 -5.73 -1.72 -7.26
CA LEU A 77 -4.59 -0.86 -7.60
C LEU A 77 -5.05 0.57 -7.92
N LEU A 78 -6.17 0.72 -8.64
CA LEU A 78 -6.77 2.02 -8.92
C LEU A 78 -7.23 2.72 -7.63
N GLU A 79 -7.96 2.01 -6.75
CA GLU A 79 -8.38 2.53 -5.44
C GLU A 79 -7.17 3.01 -4.61
N ALA A 80 -6.11 2.19 -4.55
CA ALA A 80 -4.88 2.53 -3.83
C ALA A 80 -4.16 3.75 -4.43
N ALA A 81 -4.07 3.82 -5.76
CA ALA A 81 -3.45 4.95 -6.46
C ALA A 81 -4.22 6.26 -6.24
N VAL A 82 -5.55 6.23 -6.31
CA VAL A 82 -6.41 7.39 -6.03
C VAL A 82 -6.24 7.83 -4.58
N THR A 83 -6.28 6.91 -3.62
CA THR A 83 -6.07 7.21 -2.20
C THR A 83 -4.70 7.84 -1.96
N SER A 84 -3.64 7.29 -2.56
CA SER A 84 -2.29 7.84 -2.47
C SER A 84 -2.19 9.24 -3.06
N LEU A 85 -2.89 9.51 -4.16
CA LEU A 85 -2.92 10.82 -4.81
C LEU A 85 -3.67 11.85 -3.94
N GLU A 86 -4.79 11.47 -3.34
CA GLU A 86 -5.52 12.32 -2.39
C GLU A 86 -4.67 12.63 -1.16
N GLN A 87 -3.98 11.63 -0.60
CA GLN A 87 -3.10 11.82 0.55
C GLN A 87 -1.89 12.72 0.22
N ALA A 88 -1.31 12.58 -0.97
CA ALA A 88 -0.26 13.46 -1.46
C ALA A 88 -0.76 14.90 -1.62
N ARG A 89 -1.98 15.10 -2.17
CA ARG A 89 -2.60 16.43 -2.27
C ARG A 89 -2.86 17.07 -0.91
N VAL A 90 -3.41 16.32 0.06
CA VAL A 90 -3.63 16.82 1.42
C VAL A 90 -2.30 17.18 2.09
N THR A 91 -1.25 16.39 1.89
CA THR A 91 0.08 16.67 2.44
C THR A 91 0.69 17.91 1.80
N ALA A 92 0.58 18.08 0.47
CA ALA A 92 1.04 19.27 -0.24
C ALA A 92 0.28 20.54 0.22
N GLN A 93 -1.05 20.48 0.34
CA GLN A 93 -1.86 21.58 0.88
C GLN A 93 -1.48 21.95 2.32
N LYS A 94 -1.21 20.95 3.17
CA LYS A 94 -0.68 21.19 4.52
C LYS A 94 0.68 21.88 4.44
N GLN A 95 1.59 21.41 3.59
CA GLN A 95 2.92 22.00 3.42
C GLN A 95 2.85 23.45 2.91
N GLU A 96 1.94 23.77 1.99
CA GLU A 96 1.68 25.16 1.57
C GLU A 96 1.16 26.01 2.73
N LEU A 97 0.21 25.51 3.52
CA LEU A 97 -0.32 26.23 4.69
C LEU A 97 0.77 26.45 5.77
N TYR A 98 1.68 25.49 5.96
CA TYR A 98 2.83 25.64 6.84
C TYR A 98 3.90 26.58 6.24
N LEU A 99 3.99 26.72 4.91
CA LEU A 99 4.90 27.67 4.26
C LEU A 99 4.35 29.11 4.26
N GLU A 100 3.02 29.29 4.26
CA GLU A 100 2.37 30.59 4.48
C GLU A 100 2.27 30.99 5.96
N THR A 101 2.53 30.08 6.90
CA THR A 101 2.38 30.36 8.34
C THR A 101 3.55 29.89 9.21
N ILE A 102 4.79 29.96 8.72
CA ILE A 102 5.91 30.17 9.65
C ILE A 102 5.96 31.67 9.96
N SER A 103 5.24 32.00 11.04
CA SER A 103 5.64 33.00 12.02
C SER A 103 6.06 34.36 11.45
N ARG A 104 5.29 35.42 11.73
CA ARG A 104 5.95 36.73 11.90
C ARG A 104 7.17 36.48 12.80
N PRO A 105 8.38 36.93 12.46
CA PRO A 105 9.46 36.83 13.42
C PRO A 105 8.92 37.46 14.71
N ASN A 106 8.93 36.72 15.82
CA ASN A 106 8.92 37.38 17.11
C ASN A 106 10.16 38.27 17.01
N LEU A 107 9.95 39.57 16.76
CA LEU A 107 10.98 40.56 17.02
C LEU A 107 11.46 40.22 18.42
N PRO A 108 12.75 39.88 18.60
CA PRO A 108 13.28 39.79 19.94
C PRO A 108 12.91 41.10 20.62
N ASP A 109 12.20 41.02 21.74
CA ASP A 109 11.83 42.17 22.56
C ASP A 109 13.07 42.66 23.31
N ALA A 110 14.03 43.08 22.52
CA ALA A 110 15.19 43.84 22.90
C ALA A 110 15.36 44.88 21.82
N SER A 111 14.75 46.05 22.05
CA SER A 111 15.13 47.25 21.34
C SER A 111 16.55 47.65 21.78
N GLN A 112 17.56 46.88 21.39
CA GLN A 112 18.91 47.41 21.22
C GLN A 112 18.90 48.19 19.91
N LYS A 113 18.12 49.28 19.89
CA LYS A 113 18.45 50.40 19.00
C LYS A 113 19.92 50.70 19.33
N PRO A 114 20.85 50.66 18.36
CA PRO A 114 22.24 50.95 18.61
C PRO A 114 22.34 52.45 18.88
N LYS A 115 21.98 52.85 20.09
CA LYS A 115 22.06 54.22 20.58
C LYS A 115 23.50 54.56 20.95
N ARG A 116 24.45 54.09 20.14
CA ARG A 116 25.88 54.28 20.34
C ARG A 116 26.20 55.76 20.52
N PHE A 117 25.50 56.66 19.82
CA PHE A 117 25.63 58.10 20.01
C PHE A 117 25.14 58.61 21.37
N GLU A 118 24.01 58.12 21.90
CA GLU A 118 23.53 58.53 23.23
C GLU A 118 24.47 58.01 24.33
N ASP A 119 24.97 56.77 24.19
CA ASP A 119 25.91 56.19 25.15
C ASP A 119 27.27 56.91 25.13
N ILE A 120 27.80 57.23 23.94
CA ILE A 120 29.02 58.02 23.79
C ILE A 120 28.83 59.40 24.43
N LEU A 121 27.69 60.05 24.20
CA LEU A 121 27.39 61.36 24.78
C LEU A 121 27.27 61.28 26.31
N ALA A 122 26.60 60.25 26.84
CA ALA A 122 26.45 60.04 28.27
C ALA A 122 27.80 59.82 28.96
N VAL A 123 28.66 58.95 28.41
CA VAL A 123 30.02 58.72 28.93
C VAL A 123 30.86 59.98 28.88
N LEU A 124 30.77 60.76 27.79
CA LEU A 124 31.50 62.02 27.65
C LEU A 124 31.10 63.04 28.72
N ILE A 125 29.79 63.23 28.94
CA ILE A 125 29.27 64.17 29.96
C ILE A 125 29.72 63.77 31.36
N VAL A 126 29.59 62.47 31.70
CA VAL A 126 30.02 61.95 33.01
C VAL A 126 31.53 62.14 33.20
N SER A 127 32.34 61.84 32.18
CA SER A 127 33.79 62.06 32.23
C SER A 127 34.15 63.54 32.42
N LEU A 128 33.41 64.46 31.80
CA LEU A 128 33.62 65.91 31.94
C LEU A 128 33.29 66.40 33.35
N MET A 129 32.22 65.88 33.96
CA MET A 129 31.89 66.18 35.36
C MET A 129 32.98 65.69 36.32
N VAL A 130 33.43 64.44 36.16
CA VAL A 130 34.51 63.87 36.97
C VAL A 130 35.79 64.68 36.81
N TRP A 131 36.16 65.03 35.57
CA TRP A 131 37.31 65.87 35.30
C TRP A 131 37.19 67.25 35.94
N GLY A 132 36.02 67.87 35.90
CA GLY A 132 35.76 69.16 36.56
C GLY A 132 35.94 69.09 38.07
N VAL A 133 35.38 68.06 38.72
CA VAL A 133 35.56 67.84 40.17
C VAL A 133 37.03 67.61 40.51
N LEU A 134 37.73 66.78 39.75
CA LEU A 134 39.17 66.54 39.94
C LEU A 134 40.00 67.80 39.72
N SER A 135 39.65 68.63 38.73
CA SER A 135 40.34 69.90 38.47
C SER A 135 40.16 70.89 39.60
N ILE A 136 38.95 70.98 40.19
CA ILE A 136 38.69 71.85 41.34
C ILE A 136 39.43 71.33 42.57
N LEU A 137 39.42 70.02 42.82
CA LEU A 137 40.18 69.42 43.92
C LEU A 137 41.69 69.66 43.75
N TYR A 138 42.22 69.47 42.55
CA TYR A 138 43.62 69.73 42.25
C TYR A 138 43.99 71.21 42.42
N ALA A 139 43.15 72.12 41.91
CA ALA A 139 43.34 73.55 42.08
C ALA A 139 43.28 73.95 43.56
N GLY A 140 42.32 73.41 44.32
CA GLY A 140 42.21 73.66 45.76
C GLY A 140 43.42 73.13 46.54
N VAL A 141 43.90 71.92 46.22
CA VAL A 141 45.13 71.39 46.82
C VAL A 141 46.35 72.24 46.46
N LYS A 142 46.46 72.69 45.20
CA LYS A 142 47.54 73.58 44.76
C LYS A 142 47.48 74.93 45.48
N GLU A 143 46.31 75.52 45.62
CA GLU A 143 46.11 76.82 46.28
C GLU A 143 46.38 76.75 47.79
N HIS A 144 46.09 75.61 48.42
CA HIS A 144 46.49 75.35 49.81
C HIS A 144 47.98 75.01 49.98
N HIS A 145 48.71 74.70 48.89
CA HIS A 145 50.15 74.44 48.94
C HIS A 145 51.00 75.70 48.70
N GLU A 146 50.43 76.75 48.10
CA GLU A 146 51.11 78.05 47.86
C GLU A 146 50.81 79.11 48.94
N ARG A 147 50.25 78.74 50.09
CA ARG A 147 50.12 79.60 51.29
C ARG A 147 50.95 79.09 52.46
#